data_AF-A0A4D4N107-F1
#
_entry.id   AF-A0A4D4N107-F1
#
_cell.length_a   1.000
_cell.length_b   1.000
_cell.length_c   1.000
_cell.angle_alpha   90.00
_cell.angle_beta   90.00
_cell.angle_gamma   90.00
#
_symmetry.space_group_name_H-M   'P 1'
#
loop_
_entity.id
_entity.type
_entity.pdbx_description
1 polymer ?
#
loop_
_entity_poly.entity_id
_entity_poly.type
_entity_poly.pdbx_seq_one_letter_code
_entity_poly.pdbx_strand_id
1 'polypeptide(L)'
;MGEYVADAVRVVRESGLPHRTDAMFTSVEGEWDEVMAVVKRAVAVVEERAPRVSLVLKADIRPGVSDGLTSKVETVERHLSA
;
A
#
# COMPACT_ATOMS: atom_id res chain seq x y z
N MET A 1 0.17 -10.11 16.79
CA MET A 1 -0.30 -9.88 15.38
C MET A 1 -0.28 -8.41 14.99
N GLY A 2 -1.03 -7.53 15.68
CA GLY A 2 -1.06 -6.09 15.33
C GLY A 2 0.32 -5.41 15.36
N GLU A 3 1.23 -5.85 16.23
CA GLU A 3 2.62 -5.38 16.26
C GLU A 3 3.39 -5.65 14.95
N TYR A 4 3.25 -6.84 14.34
CA TYR A 4 3.90 -7.18 13.06
C TYR A 4 3.35 -6.32 11.92
N VAL A 5 2.03 -6.10 11.94
CA VAL A 5 1.36 -5.22 10.97
C VAL A 5 1.83 -3.78 11.14
N ALA A 6 2.00 -3.32 12.38
CA ALA A 6 2.51 -1.97 12.67
C ALA A 6 3.94 -1.78 12.15
N ASP A 7 4.79 -2.80 12.26
CA ASP A 7 6.16 -2.77 11.73
C ASP A 7 6.17 -2.64 10.19
N ALA A 8 5.35 -3.43 9.49
CA ALA A 8 5.18 -3.32 8.04
C ALA A 8 4.61 -1.95 7.61
N VAL A 9 3.59 -1.43 8.31
CA VAL A 9 2.98 -0.13 8.01
C VAL A 9 3.95 1.02 8.28
N ARG A 10 4.85 0.89 9.25
CA ARG A 10 5.90 1.89 9.51
C ARG A 10 6.81 2.06 8.29
N VAL A 11 7.24 0.96 7.68
CA VAL A 11 8.05 0.99 6.44
C VAL A 11 7.32 1.71 5.30
N VAL A 12 6.00 1.51 5.18
CA VAL A 12 5.19 2.23 4.19
C VAL A 12 5.17 3.72 4.48
N ARG A 13 4.94 4.13 5.72
CA ARG A 13 4.88 5.56 6.10
C ARG A 13 6.22 6.27 5.90
N GLU A 14 7.32 5.60 6.24
CA GLU A 14 8.68 6.12 6.09
C GLU A 14 9.13 6.19 4.62
N SER A 15 8.42 5.55 3.69
CA SER A 15 8.75 5.60 2.26
C SER A 15 8.56 6.98 1.63
N GLY A 16 7.74 7.85 2.24
CA GLY A 16 7.35 9.13 1.67
C GLY A 16 6.35 9.04 0.51
N LEU A 17 6.01 7.83 0.05
CA LEU A 17 5.02 7.63 -1.01
C LEU A 17 3.60 7.91 -0.49
N PRO A 18 2.69 8.41 -1.35
CA PRO A 18 1.27 8.48 -1.03
C PRO A 18 0.74 7.10 -0.62
N HIS A 19 0.04 7.05 0.50
CA HIS A 19 -0.44 5.80 1.06
C HIS A 19 -1.72 6.00 1.86
N ARG A 20 -2.47 4.91 2.04
CA ARG A 20 -3.64 4.84 2.91
C ARG A 20 -3.74 3.46 3.55
N THR A 21 -3.76 3.40 4.87
CA THR A 21 -4.02 2.15 5.61
C THR A 21 -5.49 2.10 6.02
N ASP A 22 -6.15 0.99 5.75
CA ASP A 22 -7.51 0.67 6.18
C ASP A 22 -7.55 -0.71 6.87
N ALA A 23 -8.76 -1.20 7.16
CA ALA A 23 -8.98 -2.43 7.89
C ALA A 23 -8.45 -3.69 7.18
N MET A 24 -8.33 -3.66 5.84
CA MET A 24 -8.03 -4.82 5.02
C MET A 24 -6.68 -4.71 4.32
N PHE A 25 -6.27 -3.50 3.94
CA PHE A 25 -5.05 -3.27 3.17
C PHE A 25 -4.34 -1.98 3.56
N THR A 26 -3.06 -1.90 3.18
CA THR A 26 -2.37 -0.61 3.01
C THR A 26 -2.16 -0.39 1.52
N SER A 27 -2.83 0.62 0.98
CA SER A 27 -2.65 1.07 -0.39
C SER A 27 -1.44 2.00 -0.48
N VAL A 28 -0.62 1.87 -1.52
CA VAL A 28 0.57 2.69 -1.78
C VAL A 28 0.56 3.06 -3.26
N GLU A 29 0.90 4.30 -3.57
CA GLU A 29 0.98 4.83 -4.93
C GLU A 29 2.39 5.35 -5.22
N GLY A 30 2.90 5.09 -6.42
CA GLY A 30 4.23 5.47 -6.86
C GLY A 30 4.62 4.69 -8.11
N GLU A 31 5.87 4.86 -8.55
CA GLU A 31 6.39 4.07 -9.66
C GLU A 31 6.55 2.60 -9.24
N TRP A 32 6.46 1.71 -10.23
CA TRP A 32 6.44 0.26 -10.00
C TRP A 32 7.59 -0.21 -9.10
N ASP A 33 8.82 0.18 -9.44
CA ASP A 33 10.02 -0.24 -8.70
C ASP A 33 10.07 0.36 -7.29
N GLU A 34 9.58 1.59 -7.11
CA GLU A 34 9.53 2.25 -5.80
C GLU A 34 8.56 1.52 -4.86
N VAL A 35 7.35 1.22 -5.36
CA VAL A 35 6.34 0.49 -4.60
C VAL A 35 6.83 -0.92 -4.25
N MET A 36 7.42 -1.63 -5.21
CA MET A 36 7.95 -2.98 -4.95
C MET A 36 9.12 -2.97 -3.97
N ALA A 37 9.95 -1.93 -3.96
CA ALA A 37 10.99 -1.75 -2.94
C ALA A 37 10.39 -1.56 -1.54
N VAL A 38 9.30 -0.81 -1.40
CA VAL A 38 8.57 -0.68 -0.12
C VAL A 38 7.98 -2.01 0.32
N VAL A 39 7.31 -2.73 -0.58
CA VAL A 39 6.72 -4.05 -0.29
C VAL A 39 7.79 -5.03 0.18
N LYS A 40 8.93 -5.09 -0.52
CA LYS A 40 10.05 -5.98 -0.14
C LYS A 40 10.57 -5.66 1.26
N ARG A 41 10.78 -4.38 1.59
CA ARG A 41 11.22 -3.97 2.94
C ARG A 41 10.18 -4.29 4.00
N ALA A 42 8.89 -4.08 3.71
CA ALA A 42 7.82 -4.37 4.65
C ALA A 42 7.73 -5.87 4.97
N VAL A 43 7.92 -6.74 3.97
CA VAL A 43 8.01 -8.20 4.17
C VAL A 43 9.24 -8.56 5.00
N ALA A 44 10.42 -8.03 4.66
CA ALA A 44 11.67 -8.35 5.34
C ALA A 44 11.61 -8.05 6.85
N VAL A 45 11.04 -6.89 7.24
CA VAL A 45 10.88 -6.54 8.66
C VAL A 45 9.98 -7.52 9.42
N VAL A 46 8.98 -8.09 8.76
CA VAL A 46 8.12 -9.12 9.38
C VAL A 46 8.83 -10.48 9.45
N GLU A 47 9.64 -10.82 8.44
CA GLU A 47 10.44 -12.05 8.41
C GLU A 47 11.47 -12.13 9.55
N GLU A 48 11.95 -10.99 10.06
CA GLU A 48 12.82 -10.95 11.25
C GLU A 48 12.17 -11.53 12.50
N ARG A 49 10.83 -11.55 12.56
CA ARG A 49 10.07 -11.98 13.73
C ARG A 49 9.17 -13.18 13.49
N ALA A 50 9.03 -13.63 12.25
CA ALA A 50 8.17 -14.75 11.88
C ALA A 50 8.85 -15.67 10.84
N PRO A 51 8.75 -17.00 11.00
CA PRO A 51 9.42 -17.96 10.11
C PRO A 51 8.83 -18.01 8.69
N ARG A 52 7.68 -17.38 8.47
CA ARG A 52 7.01 -17.28 7.17
C ARG A 52 6.09 -16.06 7.13
N VAL A 53 6.12 -15.35 6.01
CA VAL A 53 5.17 -14.27 5.70
C VAL A 53 4.33 -14.66 4.49
N SER A 54 3.01 -14.49 4.59
CA SER A 54 2.10 -14.60 3.45
C SER A 54 1.74 -13.21 2.97
N LEU A 55 2.05 -12.89 1.71
CA LEU A 55 1.76 -11.60 1.09
C LEU A 55 0.60 -11.74 0.10
N VAL A 56 -0.38 -10.83 0.21
CA VAL A 56 -1.42 -10.63 -0.81
C VAL A 56 -1.23 -9.23 -1.39
N LEU A 57 -1.03 -9.14 -2.70
CA LEU A 57 -0.82 -7.89 -3.41
C LEU A 57 -1.79 -7.78 -4.59
N LYS A 58 -2.45 -6.62 -4.70
CA LYS A 58 -3.25 -6.24 -5.87
C LYS A 58 -2.71 -4.93 -6.41
N ALA A 59 -2.27 -4.92 -7.65
CA ALA A 59 -1.76 -3.73 -8.33
C ALA A 59 -2.71 -3.30 -9.46
N ASP A 60 -2.83 -1.99 -9.63
CA ASP A 60 -3.44 -1.36 -10.81
C ASP A 60 -2.35 -0.51 -11.47
N ILE A 61 -1.87 -0.97 -12.63
CA ILE A 61 -0.69 -0.43 -13.31
C ILE A 61 -1.17 0.37 -14.52
N ARG A 62 -1.16 1.70 -14.40
CA ARG A 62 -1.62 2.61 -15.45
C ARG A 62 -0.68 3.82 -15.56
N PRO A 63 0.14 3.91 -16.62
CA PRO A 63 1.07 5.02 -16.81
C PRO A 63 0.38 6.39 -16.88
N GLY A 64 1.06 7.43 -16.39
CA GLY A 64 0.61 8.82 -16.48
C GLY A 64 -0.50 9.22 -15.51
N VAL A 65 -0.79 8.39 -14.50
CA VAL A 65 -1.78 8.69 -13.45
C VAL A 65 -1.06 9.17 -12.21
N SER A 66 -1.49 10.33 -11.71
CA SER A 66 -1.13 10.84 -10.39
C SER A 66 -2.39 11.01 -9.54
N ASP A 67 -2.25 10.92 -8.22
CA ASP A 67 -3.35 11.03 -7.26
C ASP A 67 -4.46 10.00 -7.51
N GLY A 68 -4.06 8.80 -7.91
CA GLY A 68 -4.96 7.69 -8.21
C GLY A 68 -5.73 7.18 -6.99
N LEU A 69 -5.12 7.18 -5.80
CA LEU A 69 -5.77 6.76 -4.55
C LEU A 69 -6.98 7.66 -4.21
N THR A 70 -6.90 8.95 -4.47
CA THR A 70 -7.96 9.93 -4.19
C THR A 70 -8.96 9.98 -5.34
N SER A 71 -8.49 10.27 -6.56
CA SER A 71 -9.35 10.50 -7.73
C SER A 71 -10.25 9.30 -8.10
N LYS A 72 -9.81 8.06 -7.81
CA LYS A 72 -10.64 6.86 -8.03
C LYS A 72 -11.84 6.82 -7.09
N VAL A 73 -11.64 7.17 -5.82
CA VAL A 73 -12.75 7.22 -4.84
C VAL A 73 -13.69 8.35 -5.19
N GLU A 74 -13.16 9.55 -5.48
CA GLU A 74 -13.99 10.70 -5.88
C GLU A 74 -14.85 10.41 -7.10
N THR A 75 -14.32 9.64 -8.06
CA THR A 75 -15.08 9.25 -9.25
C THR A 75 -16.27 8.37 -8.91
N VAL A 76 -16.13 7.42 -7.98
CA VAL A 76 -17.25 6.62 -7.48
C VAL A 76 -18.27 7.51 -6.79
N GLU A 77 -17.85 8.37 -5.87
CA GLU A 77 -18.75 9.26 -5.13
C GLU A 77 -19.55 10.21 -6.04
N ARG A 78 -18.94 10.71 -7.12
CA ARG A 78 -19.66 11.49 -8.14
C ARG A 78 -20.78 10.69 -8.82
N HIS A 79 -20.57 9.41 -9.11
CA HIS A 79 -21.60 8.56 -9.71
C HIS A 79 -22.70 8.17 -8.73
N LEU A 80 -22.39 8.09 -7.43
CA LEU A 80 -23.37 7.80 -6.38
C LEU A 80 -24.23 9.01 -6.01
N SER A 81 -23.73 10.22 -6.26
CA SER A 81 -24.42 11.49 -5.95
C SER A 81 -25.28 12.02 -7.10
N ALA A 82 -25.32 11.32 -8.24
CA ALA A 82 -26.11 11.67 -9.43
C ALA A 82 -27.49 10.97 -9.38
#